data_AF-A0A8C4X528-F1
#
_entry.id   AF-A0A8C4X528-F1
#
_cell.length_a   1.000
_cell.length_b   1.000
_cell.length_c   1.000
_cell.angle_alpha   90.00
_cell.angle_beta   90.00
_cell.angle_gamma   90.00
#
_symmetry.space_group_name_H-M   'P 1'
#
loop_
_entity.id
_entity.type
_entity.pdbx_description
1 polymer ?
#
loop_
_entity_poly.entity_id
_entity_poly.type
_entity_poly.pdbx_seq_one_letter_code
_entity_poly.pdbx_strand_id
1 'polypeptide(L)'
;LIPSAQLKGQGVNGTLYCHYEQKVRPYIDLIDSLRSLGVDQDLPLPSIAVIGDQSSGKSSVLEALSGVSLPRGSGIVTRCPLELKMKKIRAGEPWKGKLKYRDNEMDLNEPHSVEQEIVKAQNIMAGTGSSISSELISLKIESSEVPDLTLIDLPGIARVAVGNQPKDIGERIKGLIQTFIKKQETINLVVVPSNVDIATTEALKMAKEFDPTGQRTLGILTKPDLIDKGNEENIVDIVRNLVIELKKGYMIVKCRGQQDIKKKLSLEEAIQNERVFFEQHSYFSPLLDDMKATIPLLAEKLTNELVEHISVSAPLCLHVCLTDILKHSMQWYSLCKLQSYYDIISSIIKGEEKSQDQESKIFNQVREKFENWKRLEVGDLDMKNSIKKNRGKELPGFINYSTFEKFMKEHIEKAEAPSIQLLFAIVLCLIEDILKKESHEAEKMLYSQFNMERIIFSQDVIYSKVLSTLKSKPRLPQDADVSVMKDHLNTYFEIASDRLANQIPLIILYHTVNQFGTELQKQILQLIQGDKNVNELLSENKDVAEKRNRLSKRLERLSEAQEQLNKFSV
;
A
#
# COMPACT_ATOMS: atom_id res chain seq x y z
N LEU A 1 -39.53 23.15 -74.36
CA LEU A 1 -38.16 22.60 -74.40
C LEU A 1 -37.62 22.58 -72.96
N ILE A 2 -37.53 21.37 -72.40
CA ILE A 2 -36.79 20.96 -71.19
C ILE A 2 -35.28 21.18 -71.49
N PRO A 3 -34.37 21.51 -70.53
CA PRO A 3 -34.11 20.59 -69.42
C PRO A 3 -33.82 21.11 -67.99
N SER A 4 -34.44 20.35 -67.09
CA SER A 4 -34.06 19.91 -65.75
C SER A 4 -32.56 19.82 -65.45
N ALA A 5 -32.13 20.48 -64.36
CA ALA A 5 -30.88 20.23 -63.66
C ALA A 5 -31.16 19.78 -62.22
N GLN A 6 -30.61 18.61 -61.88
CA GLN A 6 -30.66 17.94 -60.58
C GLN A 6 -29.97 18.79 -59.50
N LEU A 7 -30.69 19.13 -58.43
CA LEU A 7 -30.08 19.53 -57.17
C LEU A 7 -29.85 18.27 -56.33
N LYS A 8 -28.59 17.82 -56.31
CA LYS A 8 -28.07 16.80 -55.40
C LYS A 8 -28.16 17.31 -53.97
N GLY A 9 -28.83 16.55 -53.09
CA GLY A 9 -28.72 16.72 -51.65
C GLY A 9 -27.33 16.31 -51.16
N GLN A 10 -26.54 17.27 -50.69
CA GLN A 10 -25.33 17.05 -49.91
C GLN A 10 -25.41 17.91 -48.64
N GLY A 11 -25.07 17.30 -47.50
CA GLY A 11 -24.46 18.03 -46.39
C GLY A 11 -25.32 18.28 -45.15
N VAL A 12 -25.86 17.24 -44.51
CA VAL A 12 -26.30 17.33 -43.10
C VAL A 12 -25.60 16.27 -42.20
N ASN A 13 -25.18 15.12 -42.75
CA ASN A 13 -24.56 14.04 -41.96
C ASN A 13 -23.06 14.23 -41.62
N GLY A 14 -22.34 15.14 -42.30
CA GLY A 14 -20.90 15.34 -42.09
C GLY A 14 -20.55 16.16 -40.84
N THR A 15 -21.42 17.08 -40.44
CA THR A 15 -21.18 18.03 -39.33
C THR A 15 -21.38 17.38 -37.97
N LEU A 16 -22.35 16.45 -37.84
CA LEU A 16 -22.59 15.70 -36.60
C LEU A 16 -21.48 14.66 -36.34
N TYR A 17 -21.03 13.94 -37.37
CA TYR A 17 -19.91 12.99 -37.27
C TYR A 17 -18.60 13.67 -36.88
N CYS A 18 -18.31 14.86 -37.41
CA CYS A 18 -17.09 15.60 -37.09
C CYS A 18 -17.08 16.13 -35.65
N HIS A 19 -18.24 16.55 -35.13
CA HIS A 19 -18.38 16.97 -33.73
C HIS A 19 -18.29 15.77 -32.76
N TYR A 20 -18.70 14.58 -33.21
CA TYR A 20 -18.56 13.33 -32.47
C TYR A 20 -17.09 12.86 -32.38
N GLU A 21 -16.37 12.85 -33.50
CA GLU A 21 -14.93 12.56 -33.56
C GLU A 21 -14.10 13.48 -32.66
N GLN A 22 -14.45 14.77 -32.61
CA GLN A 22 -13.80 15.75 -31.74
C GLN A 22 -13.97 15.44 -30.24
N LYS A 23 -15.09 14.81 -29.85
CA LYS A 23 -15.35 14.46 -28.45
C LYS A 23 -14.72 13.14 -28.05
N VAL A 24 -14.67 12.15 -28.94
CA VAL A 24 -14.17 10.80 -28.64
C VAL A 24 -12.64 10.73 -28.61
N ARG A 25 -11.99 11.33 -29.61
CA ARG A 25 -10.54 11.22 -29.83
C ARG A 25 -9.70 11.65 -28.63
N PRO A 26 -10.05 12.74 -27.91
CA PRO A 26 -9.31 13.14 -26.72
C PRO A 26 -9.34 12.08 -25.60
N TYR A 27 -10.46 11.40 -25.35
CA TYR A 27 -10.55 10.38 -24.28
C TYR A 27 -9.67 9.16 -24.58
N ILE A 28 -9.55 8.80 -25.86
CA ILE A 28 -8.72 7.67 -26.28
C ILE A 28 -7.24 8.04 -26.19
N ASP A 29 -6.87 9.24 -26.65
CA ASP A 29 -5.51 9.77 -26.50
C ASP A 29 -5.12 9.88 -25.02
N LEU A 30 -6.06 10.22 -24.13
CA LEU A 30 -5.85 10.23 -22.69
C LEU A 30 -5.57 8.82 -22.15
N ILE A 31 -6.36 7.80 -22.50
CA ILE A 31 -6.11 6.42 -22.05
C ILE A 31 -4.77 5.90 -22.56
N ASP A 32 -4.43 6.19 -23.82
CA ASP A 32 -3.14 5.80 -24.38
C ASP A 32 -1.97 6.53 -23.71
N SER A 33 -2.14 7.81 -23.39
CA SER A 33 -1.19 8.58 -22.57
C SER A 33 -0.99 7.92 -21.20
N LEU A 34 -2.08 7.63 -20.47
CA LEU A 34 -2.03 6.97 -19.16
C LEU A 34 -1.35 5.59 -19.23
N ARG A 35 -1.63 4.82 -20.29
CA ARG A 35 -0.98 3.52 -20.51
C ARG A 35 0.51 3.67 -20.83
N SER A 36 0.89 4.68 -21.62
CA SER A 36 2.30 4.95 -21.93
C SER A 36 3.13 5.36 -20.71
N LEU A 37 2.49 6.01 -19.72
CA LEU A 37 3.08 6.35 -18.42
C LEU A 37 3.20 5.13 -17.47
N GLY A 38 2.72 3.95 -17.88
CA GLY A 38 2.79 2.73 -17.07
C GLY A 38 1.81 2.71 -15.89
N VAL A 39 0.74 3.51 -15.96
CA VAL A 39 -0.34 3.56 -14.95
C VAL A 39 -1.13 2.24 -14.91
N ASP A 40 -1.11 1.48 -16.01
CA ASP A 40 -1.73 0.16 -16.15
C ASP A 40 -1.26 -0.88 -15.13
N GLN A 41 -0.06 -0.68 -14.58
CA GLN A 41 0.51 -1.53 -13.52
C GLN A 41 -0.12 -1.29 -12.15
N ASP A 42 -0.55 -0.07 -11.90
CA ASP A 42 -1.05 0.38 -10.60
C ASP A 42 -2.57 0.54 -10.58
N LEU A 43 -3.17 0.77 -11.76
CA LEU A 43 -4.58 1.08 -11.92
C LEU A 43 -5.14 0.42 -13.19
N PRO A 44 -6.25 -0.34 -13.10
CA PRO A 44 -6.87 -0.96 -14.25
C PRO A 44 -7.47 0.10 -15.19
N LEU A 45 -6.90 0.23 -16.39
CA LEU A 45 -7.43 1.13 -17.42
C LEU A 45 -8.58 0.47 -18.21
N PRO A 46 -9.62 1.23 -18.59
CA PRO A 46 -10.69 0.73 -19.45
C PRO A 46 -10.17 0.11 -20.74
N SER A 47 -10.61 -1.12 -21.01
CA SER A 47 -10.22 -1.87 -22.21
C SER A 47 -11.34 -2.81 -22.63
N ILE A 48 -11.36 -3.19 -23.91
CA ILE A 48 -12.34 -4.14 -24.44
C ILE A 48 -11.64 -5.48 -24.64
N ALA A 49 -12.07 -6.51 -23.93
CA ALA A 49 -11.55 -7.87 -24.08
C ALA A 49 -12.49 -8.69 -24.96
N VAL A 50 -11.95 -9.27 -26.04
CA VAL A 50 -12.71 -10.09 -26.98
C VAL A 50 -12.66 -11.55 -26.58
N ILE A 51 -13.82 -12.14 -26.32
CA ILE A 51 -13.97 -13.51 -25.79
C ILE A 51 -14.89 -14.30 -26.71
N GLY A 52 -14.59 -15.59 -26.91
CA GLY A 52 -15.47 -16.48 -27.67
C GLY A 52 -14.88 -17.88 -27.77
N ASP A 53 -15.70 -18.82 -28.21
CA ASP A 53 -15.24 -20.18 -28.50
C ASP A 53 -14.26 -20.19 -29.69
N GLN A 54 -13.47 -21.26 -29.81
CA GLN A 54 -12.64 -21.48 -30.99
C GLN A 54 -13.52 -21.46 -32.25
N SER A 55 -13.06 -20.79 -33.31
CA SER A 55 -13.79 -20.64 -34.58
C SER A 55 -15.10 -19.84 -34.51
N SER A 56 -15.35 -19.07 -33.44
CA SER A 56 -16.54 -18.20 -33.32
C SER A 56 -16.53 -16.96 -34.24
N GLY A 57 -15.44 -16.71 -34.96
CA GLY A 57 -15.30 -15.54 -35.84
C GLY A 57 -14.63 -14.32 -35.22
N LYS A 58 -14.00 -14.44 -34.03
CA LYS A 58 -13.26 -13.34 -33.37
C LYS A 58 -12.26 -12.64 -34.28
N SER A 59 -11.31 -13.40 -34.85
CA SER A 59 -10.30 -12.83 -35.76
C SER A 59 -10.97 -12.15 -36.96
N SER A 60 -12.11 -12.65 -37.44
CA SER A 60 -12.86 -12.03 -38.55
C SER A 60 -13.49 -10.69 -38.18
N VAL A 61 -14.02 -10.56 -36.96
CA VAL A 61 -14.53 -9.29 -36.45
C VAL A 61 -13.38 -8.28 -36.28
N LEU A 62 -12.26 -8.72 -35.72
CA LEU A 62 -11.09 -7.87 -35.50
C LEU A 62 -10.44 -7.41 -36.82
N GLU A 63 -10.35 -8.28 -37.82
CA GLU A 63 -9.90 -7.89 -39.17
C GLU A 63 -10.82 -6.87 -39.82
N ALA A 64 -12.14 -7.03 -39.65
CA ALA A 64 -13.10 -6.10 -40.23
C ALA A 64 -13.05 -4.72 -39.57
N LEU A 65 -12.70 -4.65 -38.28
CA LEU A 65 -12.51 -3.40 -37.54
C LEU A 65 -11.13 -2.78 -37.81
N SER A 66 -10.08 -3.58 -37.93
CA SER A 66 -8.69 -3.11 -38.07
C SER A 66 -8.23 -2.89 -39.51
N GLY A 67 -8.93 -3.47 -40.48
CA GLY A 67 -8.53 -3.47 -41.88
C GLY A 67 -7.26 -4.27 -42.18
N VAL A 68 -6.73 -5.02 -41.21
CA VAL A 68 -5.49 -5.80 -41.35
C VAL A 68 -5.80 -7.28 -41.18
N SER A 69 -5.15 -8.14 -41.98
CA SER A 69 -5.26 -9.59 -41.85
C SER A 69 -4.62 -10.08 -40.55
N LEU A 70 -5.40 -10.79 -39.74
CA LEU A 70 -4.91 -11.49 -38.55
C LEU A 70 -4.70 -12.96 -38.90
N PRO A 71 -3.80 -13.66 -38.21
CA PRO A 71 -3.56 -15.07 -38.49
C PRO A 71 -4.85 -15.89 -38.36
N ARG A 72 -5.12 -16.74 -39.34
CA ARG A 72 -6.22 -17.72 -39.36
C ARG A 72 -5.68 -19.12 -39.67
N GLY A 73 -6.18 -20.14 -38.98
CA GLY A 73 -5.74 -21.52 -39.19
C GLY A 73 -6.58 -22.57 -38.47
N SER A 74 -6.28 -23.85 -38.73
CA SER A 74 -6.82 -24.98 -37.96
C SER A 74 -6.04 -25.14 -36.66
N GLY A 75 -6.76 -25.28 -35.53
CA GLY A 75 -6.16 -25.33 -34.19
C GLY A 75 -6.26 -23.99 -33.44
N ILE A 76 -5.51 -23.83 -32.34
CA ILE A 76 -5.47 -22.59 -31.57
C ILE A 76 -4.60 -21.60 -32.33
N VAL A 77 -5.24 -20.60 -32.94
CA VAL A 77 -4.57 -19.63 -33.79
C VAL A 77 -3.90 -18.53 -32.96
N THR A 78 -4.65 -17.92 -32.05
CA THR A 78 -4.11 -16.93 -31.10
C THR A 78 -3.51 -17.66 -29.90
N ARG A 79 -2.16 -17.73 -29.83
CA ARG A 79 -1.41 -18.39 -28.74
C ARG A 79 -0.98 -17.45 -27.61
N CYS A 80 -1.06 -16.14 -27.84
CA CYS A 80 -0.72 -15.08 -26.89
C CYS A 80 -1.79 -13.99 -27.01
N PRO A 81 -2.18 -13.29 -25.93
CA PRO A 81 -3.04 -12.12 -26.02
C PRO A 81 -2.46 -11.06 -26.96
N LEU A 82 -3.30 -10.54 -27.87
CA LEU A 82 -2.92 -9.47 -28.80
C LEU A 82 -3.67 -8.19 -28.43
N GLU A 83 -2.94 -7.18 -27.98
CA GLU A 83 -3.45 -5.84 -27.77
C GLU A 83 -3.38 -5.07 -29.10
N LEU A 84 -4.53 -4.76 -29.66
CA LEU A 84 -4.71 -4.07 -30.94
C LEU A 84 -5.14 -2.62 -30.67
N LYS A 85 -4.23 -1.68 -30.95
CA LYS A 85 -4.47 -0.24 -30.83
C LYS A 85 -4.66 0.36 -32.21
N MET A 86 -5.86 0.81 -32.53
CA MET A 86 -6.17 1.45 -33.79
C MET A 86 -6.32 2.95 -33.55
N LYS A 87 -5.64 3.74 -34.38
CA LYS A 87 -5.70 5.20 -34.36
C LYS A 87 -6.05 5.72 -35.75
N LYS A 88 -7.10 6.51 -35.84
CA LYS A 88 -7.52 7.17 -37.06
C LYS A 88 -6.60 8.35 -37.34
N ILE A 89 -5.96 8.36 -38.51
CA ILE A 89 -5.13 9.49 -38.99
C ILE A 89 -5.89 10.30 -40.04
N ARG A 90 -5.42 11.52 -40.31
CA ARG A 90 -6.07 12.40 -41.30
C ARG A 90 -5.96 11.80 -42.70
N ALA A 91 -6.99 11.99 -43.51
CA ALA A 91 -7.00 11.51 -44.89
C ALA A 91 -5.80 12.08 -45.67
N GLY A 92 -4.88 11.21 -46.10
CA GLY A 92 -3.66 11.56 -46.84
C GLY A 92 -2.35 11.15 -46.16
N GLU A 93 -2.35 10.72 -44.90
CA GLU A 93 -1.16 10.15 -44.26
C GLU A 93 -0.99 8.65 -44.60
N PRO A 94 0.25 8.16 -44.77
CA PRO A 94 0.50 6.76 -45.07
C PRO A 94 0.19 5.87 -43.86
N TRP A 95 -0.21 4.63 -44.14
CA TRP A 95 -0.43 3.60 -43.12
C TRP A 95 0.85 3.36 -42.32
N LYS A 96 0.72 3.27 -40.98
CA LYS A 96 1.84 2.92 -40.09
C LYS A 96 1.41 1.83 -39.13
N GLY A 97 2.24 0.81 -38.98
CA GLY A 97 2.09 -0.22 -37.97
C GLY A 97 3.30 -0.24 -37.05
N LYS A 98 3.10 -0.48 -35.76
CA LYS A 98 4.18 -0.74 -34.81
C LYS A 98 3.86 -1.95 -33.98
N LEU A 99 4.72 -2.96 -34.04
CA LEU A 99 4.61 -4.20 -33.28
C LEU A 99 5.61 -4.18 -32.13
N LYS A 100 5.13 -4.40 -30.91
CA LYS A 100 5.95 -4.48 -29.70
C LYS A 100 5.69 -5.80 -28.97
N TYR A 101 6.77 -6.52 -28.69
CA TYR A 101 6.74 -7.72 -27.87
C TYR A 101 8.06 -7.83 -27.09
N ARG A 102 7.97 -8.01 -25.77
CA ARG A 102 9.13 -7.92 -24.85
C ARG A 102 9.91 -6.61 -25.07
N ASP A 103 11.23 -6.71 -25.25
CA ASP A 103 12.12 -5.57 -25.50
C ASP A 103 12.30 -5.26 -27.01
N ASN A 104 11.58 -5.97 -27.90
CA ASN A 104 11.67 -5.75 -29.33
C ASN A 104 10.55 -4.81 -29.81
N GLU A 105 10.92 -3.82 -30.61
CA GLU A 105 10.01 -2.94 -31.32
C GLU A 105 10.31 -3.02 -32.83
N MET A 106 9.26 -3.20 -33.63
CA MET A 106 9.36 -3.31 -35.08
C MET A 106 8.33 -2.40 -35.74
N ASP A 107 8.79 -1.58 -36.67
CA ASP A 107 7.93 -0.73 -37.49
C ASP A 107 7.52 -1.47 -38.77
N LEU A 108 6.24 -1.36 -39.11
CA LEU A 108 5.60 -1.96 -40.27
C LEU A 108 5.05 -0.84 -41.15
N ASN A 109 5.34 -0.92 -42.45
CA ASN A 109 4.88 0.09 -43.43
C ASN A 109 3.73 -0.40 -44.31
N GLU A 110 3.42 -1.70 -44.30
CA GLU A 110 2.35 -2.27 -45.11
C GLU A 110 1.43 -3.20 -44.28
N PRO A 111 0.10 -3.16 -44.50
CA PRO A 111 -0.85 -4.06 -43.83
C PRO A 111 -0.59 -5.56 -44.03
N HIS A 112 -0.07 -5.95 -45.20
CA HIS A 112 0.09 -7.35 -45.58
C HIS A 112 1.20 -8.08 -44.82
N SER A 113 2.20 -7.35 -44.31
CA SER A 113 3.31 -7.95 -43.55
C SER A 113 2.91 -8.27 -42.09
N VAL A 114 1.86 -7.61 -41.58
CA VAL A 114 1.43 -7.71 -40.18
C VAL A 114 1.12 -9.15 -39.78
N GLU A 115 0.38 -9.90 -40.62
CA GLU A 115 0.03 -11.29 -40.33
C GLU A 115 1.26 -12.17 -40.09
N GLN A 116 2.27 -12.03 -40.96
CA GLN A 116 3.50 -12.83 -40.88
C GLN A 116 4.32 -12.48 -39.64
N GLU A 117 4.41 -11.19 -39.30
CA GLU A 117 5.15 -10.72 -38.14
C GLU A 117 4.45 -11.10 -36.82
N ILE A 118 3.11 -11.10 -36.77
CA ILE A 118 2.37 -11.62 -35.62
C ILE A 118 2.66 -13.11 -35.43
N VAL A 119 2.65 -13.91 -36.50
CA VAL A 119 2.95 -15.35 -36.40
C VAL A 119 4.38 -15.59 -35.91
N LYS A 120 5.35 -14.82 -36.41
CA LYS A 120 6.74 -14.87 -35.92
C LYS A 120 6.82 -14.52 -34.44
N ALA A 121 6.19 -13.41 -34.02
CA ALA A 121 6.14 -12.99 -32.63
C ALA A 121 5.50 -14.08 -31.74
N GLN A 122 4.36 -14.64 -32.13
CA GLN A 122 3.72 -15.72 -31.38
C GLN A 122 4.60 -16.96 -31.24
N ASN A 123 5.33 -17.35 -32.30
CA ASN A 123 6.27 -18.49 -32.25
C ASN A 123 7.46 -18.23 -31.31
N ILE A 124 7.93 -16.99 -31.22
CA ILE A 124 9.01 -16.60 -30.30
C ILE A 124 8.51 -16.61 -28.85
N MET A 125 7.28 -16.13 -28.61
CA MET A 125 6.70 -15.96 -27.28
C MET A 125 6.22 -17.27 -26.67
N ALA A 126 5.54 -18.11 -27.46
CA ALA A 126 4.98 -19.39 -27.01
C ALA A 126 5.91 -20.59 -27.24
N GLY A 127 6.99 -20.41 -28.02
CA GLY A 127 7.84 -21.49 -28.53
C GLY A 127 7.23 -22.19 -29.75
N THR A 128 8.01 -23.09 -30.37
CA THR A 128 7.58 -23.87 -31.55
C THR A 128 6.49 -24.92 -31.25
N GLY A 129 6.13 -25.10 -29.98
CA GLY A 129 5.06 -25.99 -29.53
C GLY A 129 3.66 -25.36 -29.54
N SER A 130 2.66 -26.13 -29.11
CA SER A 130 1.27 -25.68 -28.92
C SER A 130 1.00 -25.06 -27.55
N SER A 131 2.04 -24.50 -26.92
CA SER A 131 1.94 -23.82 -25.63
C SER A 131 1.29 -22.44 -25.78
N ILE A 132 0.79 -21.91 -24.67
CA ILE A 132 0.16 -20.58 -24.59
C ILE A 132 1.03 -19.72 -23.68
N SER A 133 1.27 -18.47 -24.06
CA SER A 133 1.93 -17.48 -23.22
C SER A 133 0.91 -16.47 -22.67
N SER A 134 1.12 -16.01 -21.43
CA SER A 134 0.36 -14.92 -20.82
C SER A 134 0.92 -13.53 -21.17
N GLU A 135 2.07 -13.47 -21.85
CA GLU A 135 2.69 -12.22 -22.28
C GLU A 135 1.89 -11.60 -23.44
N LEU A 136 1.69 -10.27 -23.39
CA LEU A 136 0.95 -9.51 -24.39
C LEU A 136 1.85 -9.10 -25.57
N ILE A 137 1.27 -9.15 -26.78
CA ILE A 137 1.83 -8.55 -27.99
C ILE A 137 1.03 -7.27 -28.27
N SER A 138 1.69 -6.12 -28.37
CA SER A 138 1.02 -4.84 -28.67
C SER A 138 1.23 -4.48 -30.14
N LEU A 139 0.13 -4.37 -30.89
CA LEU A 139 0.10 -3.91 -32.27
C LEU A 139 -0.61 -2.56 -32.35
N LYS A 140 0.13 -1.52 -32.74
CA LYS A 140 -0.42 -0.20 -33.04
C LYS A 140 -0.62 -0.07 -34.55
N ILE A 141 -1.80 0.35 -34.99
CA ILE A 141 -2.16 0.60 -36.39
C ILE A 141 -2.65 2.04 -36.50
N GLU A 142 -2.07 2.80 -37.42
CA GLU A 142 -2.48 4.16 -37.76
C GLU A 142 -2.95 4.17 -39.23
N SER A 143 -4.24 4.44 -39.46
CA SER A 143 -4.86 4.43 -40.80
C SER A 143 -6.05 5.40 -40.88
N SER A 144 -6.40 5.90 -42.08
CA SER A 144 -7.58 6.77 -42.25
C SER A 144 -8.92 6.01 -42.19
N GLU A 145 -8.87 4.68 -42.34
CA GLU A 145 -10.04 3.81 -42.47
C GLU A 145 -10.43 3.11 -41.16
N VAL A 146 -9.56 3.15 -40.15
CA VAL A 146 -9.78 2.47 -38.87
C VAL A 146 -10.42 3.41 -37.83
N PRO A 147 -11.26 2.91 -36.92
CA PRO A 147 -11.75 3.68 -35.78
C PRO A 147 -10.65 3.88 -34.73
N ASP A 148 -10.79 4.91 -33.90
CA ASP A 148 -9.98 5.04 -32.69
C ASP A 148 -10.50 4.03 -31.65
N LEU A 149 -9.78 2.93 -31.42
CA LEU A 149 -10.22 1.87 -30.51
C LEU A 149 -9.05 1.00 -30.04
N THR A 150 -9.09 0.57 -28.78
CA THR A 150 -8.17 -0.45 -28.24
C THR A 150 -8.92 -1.73 -27.90
N LEU A 151 -8.52 -2.84 -28.51
CA LEU A 151 -9.10 -4.17 -28.32
C LEU A 151 -8.04 -5.16 -27.84
N ILE A 152 -8.39 -6.07 -26.94
CA ILE A 152 -7.53 -7.17 -26.51
C ILE A 152 -8.13 -8.46 -27.05
N ASP A 153 -7.47 -9.09 -28.03
CA ASP A 153 -7.83 -10.41 -28.53
C ASP A 153 -7.30 -11.48 -27.58
N LEU A 154 -8.20 -12.31 -27.07
CA LEU A 154 -7.88 -13.42 -26.19
C LEU A 154 -7.98 -14.76 -26.95
N PRO A 155 -7.13 -15.75 -26.61
CA PRO A 155 -7.23 -17.08 -27.19
C PRO A 155 -8.66 -17.66 -27.10
N GLY A 156 -9.14 -18.23 -28.21
CA GLY A 156 -10.47 -18.82 -28.26
C GLY A 156 -10.58 -20.05 -27.35
N ILE A 157 -11.71 -20.19 -26.66
CA ILE A 157 -11.93 -21.30 -25.71
C ILE A 157 -11.99 -22.63 -26.48
N ALA A 158 -11.02 -23.50 -26.24
CA ALA A 158 -10.97 -24.85 -26.80
C ALA A 158 -11.64 -25.86 -25.85
N ARG A 159 -12.55 -26.68 -26.39
CA ARG A 159 -13.28 -27.71 -25.61
C ARG A 159 -12.49 -29.01 -25.44
N VAL A 160 -11.67 -29.35 -26.44
CA VAL A 160 -10.88 -30.57 -26.49
C VAL A 160 -9.49 -30.22 -27.00
N ALA A 161 -8.46 -30.80 -26.39
CA ALA A 161 -7.09 -30.66 -26.87
C ALA A 161 -6.94 -31.36 -28.23
N VAL A 162 -6.41 -30.67 -29.23
CA VAL A 162 -6.19 -31.22 -30.57
C VAL A 162 -4.69 -31.31 -30.84
N GLY A 163 -4.23 -32.46 -31.36
CA GLY A 163 -2.82 -32.68 -31.71
C GLY A 163 -1.91 -32.79 -30.48
N ASN A 164 -0.77 -32.09 -30.49
CA ASN A 164 0.24 -32.12 -29.41
C ASN A 164 -0.07 -31.15 -28.25
N GLN A 165 -1.32 -30.71 -28.13
CA GLN A 165 -1.73 -29.80 -27.06
C GLN A 165 -1.83 -30.52 -25.72
N PRO A 166 -1.42 -29.89 -24.60
CA PRO A 166 -1.65 -30.45 -23.28
C PRO A 166 -3.15 -30.59 -23.01
N LYS A 167 -3.54 -31.63 -22.26
CA LYS A 167 -4.95 -31.89 -21.91
C LYS A 167 -5.60 -30.72 -21.18
N ASP A 168 -4.79 -29.95 -20.44
CA ASP A 168 -5.23 -28.83 -19.59
C ASP A 168 -5.29 -27.49 -20.34
N ILE A 169 -5.14 -27.49 -21.67
CA ILE A 169 -5.07 -26.24 -22.44
C ILE A 169 -6.34 -25.40 -22.32
N GLY A 170 -7.50 -26.04 -22.25
CA GLY A 170 -8.77 -25.37 -22.04
C GLY A 170 -8.78 -24.60 -20.73
N GLU A 171 -8.37 -25.23 -19.63
CA GLU A 171 -8.29 -24.58 -18.31
C GLU A 171 -7.29 -23.43 -18.28
N ARG A 172 -6.13 -23.58 -18.93
CA ARG A 172 -5.14 -22.50 -19.06
C ARG A 172 -5.70 -21.29 -19.82
N ILE A 173 -6.43 -21.52 -20.91
CA ILE A 173 -7.11 -20.45 -21.65
C ILE A 173 -8.15 -19.76 -20.76
N LYS A 174 -8.96 -20.55 -20.01
CA LYS A 174 -9.94 -19.98 -19.08
C LYS A 174 -9.25 -19.14 -18.00
N GLY A 175 -8.18 -19.64 -17.38
CA GLY A 175 -7.39 -18.91 -16.40
C GLY A 175 -6.80 -17.61 -16.95
N LEU A 176 -6.32 -17.63 -18.20
CA LEU A 176 -5.86 -16.43 -18.89
C LEU A 176 -6.98 -15.43 -19.16
N ILE A 177 -8.14 -15.86 -19.64
CA ILE A 177 -9.29 -14.97 -19.87
C ILE A 177 -9.75 -14.36 -18.54
N GLN A 178 -9.79 -15.17 -17.46
CA GLN A 178 -10.18 -14.75 -16.11
C GLN A 178 -9.36 -13.58 -15.59
N THR A 179 -8.06 -13.47 -15.91
CA THR A 179 -7.24 -12.33 -15.45
C THR A 179 -7.65 -11.00 -16.06
N PHE A 180 -8.25 -11.01 -17.26
CA PHE A 180 -8.74 -9.81 -17.94
C PHE A 180 -10.19 -9.48 -17.58
N ILE A 181 -11.08 -10.48 -17.54
CA ILE A 181 -12.53 -10.27 -17.31
C ILE A 181 -12.88 -10.00 -15.84
N LYS A 182 -12.00 -10.36 -14.89
CA LYS A 182 -12.18 -10.10 -13.46
C LYS A 182 -12.12 -8.61 -13.14
N LYS A 183 -11.38 -7.83 -13.93
CA LYS A 183 -11.29 -6.38 -13.78
C LYS A 183 -12.64 -5.76 -14.14
N GLN A 184 -13.16 -4.91 -13.26
CA GLN A 184 -14.48 -4.29 -13.48
C GLN A 184 -14.44 -3.27 -14.61
N GLU A 185 -13.25 -2.76 -14.89
CA GLU A 185 -12.99 -1.74 -15.88
C GLU A 185 -12.92 -2.30 -17.31
N THR A 186 -12.89 -3.63 -17.45
CA THR A 186 -12.85 -4.32 -18.75
C THR A 186 -14.26 -4.56 -19.27
N ILE A 187 -14.54 -4.08 -20.48
CA ILE A 187 -15.75 -4.39 -21.24
C ILE A 187 -15.56 -5.76 -21.91
N ASN A 188 -16.49 -6.68 -21.68
CA ASN A 188 -16.49 -8.02 -22.24
C ASN A 188 -17.20 -8.00 -23.61
N LEU A 189 -16.46 -8.28 -24.67
CA LEU A 189 -17.00 -8.42 -26.02
C LEU A 189 -17.14 -9.91 -26.38
N VAL A 190 -18.35 -10.44 -26.28
CA VAL A 190 -18.61 -11.88 -26.45
C VAL A 190 -19.03 -12.17 -27.88
N VAL A 191 -18.17 -12.87 -28.62
CA VAL A 191 -18.39 -13.23 -30.03
C VAL A 191 -18.95 -14.65 -30.14
N VAL A 192 -20.19 -14.76 -30.60
CA VAL A 192 -20.97 -15.99 -30.75
C VAL A 192 -21.36 -16.19 -32.21
N PRO A 193 -21.18 -17.38 -32.81
CA PRO A 193 -21.64 -17.63 -34.15
C PRO A 193 -23.16 -17.89 -34.16
N SER A 194 -23.87 -17.38 -35.15
CA SER A 194 -25.35 -17.38 -35.22
C SER A 194 -25.93 -18.77 -35.53
N ASN A 195 -25.12 -19.70 -36.00
CA ASN A 195 -25.52 -21.08 -36.29
C ASN A 195 -25.47 -22.01 -35.07
N VAL A 196 -25.13 -21.49 -33.88
CA VAL A 196 -25.03 -22.26 -32.63
C VAL A 196 -25.91 -21.60 -31.57
N ASP A 197 -26.55 -22.42 -30.74
CA ASP A 197 -27.35 -21.94 -29.62
C ASP A 197 -26.50 -21.15 -28.63
N ILE A 198 -26.91 -19.90 -28.40
CA ILE A 198 -26.24 -18.97 -27.50
C ILE A 198 -26.08 -19.53 -26.07
N ALA A 199 -27.05 -20.32 -25.60
CA ALA A 199 -27.04 -20.94 -24.28
C ALA A 199 -25.92 -21.98 -24.08
N THR A 200 -25.39 -22.55 -25.16
CA THR A 200 -24.33 -23.58 -25.12
C THR A 200 -22.93 -23.01 -25.24
N THR A 201 -22.80 -21.68 -25.35
CA THR A 201 -21.53 -21.00 -25.56
C THR A 201 -20.80 -20.78 -24.24
N GLU A 202 -19.58 -21.31 -24.12
CA GLU A 202 -18.79 -21.20 -22.89
C GLU A 202 -18.35 -19.75 -22.62
N ALA A 203 -18.10 -18.98 -23.69
CA ALA A 203 -17.74 -17.56 -23.56
C ALA A 203 -18.81 -16.72 -22.86
N LEU A 204 -20.10 -16.98 -23.14
CA LEU A 204 -21.19 -16.25 -22.49
C LEU A 204 -21.40 -16.71 -21.04
N LYS A 205 -21.24 -18.01 -20.78
CA LYS A 205 -21.27 -18.57 -19.41
C LYS A 205 -20.19 -17.92 -18.54
N MET A 206 -18.97 -17.81 -19.06
CA MET A 206 -17.86 -17.16 -18.37
C MET A 206 -18.12 -15.66 -18.17
N ALA A 207 -18.65 -14.96 -19.17
CA ALA A 207 -19.00 -13.55 -19.02
C ALA A 207 -20.06 -13.34 -17.91
N LYS A 208 -21.10 -14.19 -17.85
CA LYS A 208 -22.13 -14.13 -16.78
C LYS A 208 -21.61 -14.46 -15.40
N GLU A 209 -20.58 -15.30 -15.27
CA GLU A 209 -19.95 -15.62 -13.98
C GLU A 209 -19.30 -14.38 -13.35
N PHE A 210 -18.67 -13.52 -14.16
CA PHE A 210 -17.96 -12.32 -13.71
C PHE A 210 -18.75 -11.00 -13.91
N ASP A 211 -19.84 -11.04 -14.68
CA ASP A 211 -20.82 -9.96 -14.87
C ASP A 211 -22.25 -10.53 -14.93
N PRO A 212 -22.83 -10.92 -13.77
CA PRO A 212 -24.18 -11.50 -13.72
C PRO A 212 -25.27 -10.54 -14.22
N THR A 213 -25.04 -9.23 -14.09
CA THR A 213 -25.98 -8.19 -14.50
C THR A 213 -25.87 -7.79 -15.96
N GLY A 214 -24.85 -8.26 -16.68
CA GLY A 214 -24.58 -7.89 -18.06
C GLY A 214 -24.31 -6.39 -18.26
N GLN A 215 -23.81 -5.68 -17.24
CA GLN A 215 -23.58 -4.22 -17.28
C GLN A 215 -22.44 -3.84 -18.21
N ARG A 216 -21.41 -4.69 -18.29
CA ARG A 216 -20.18 -4.48 -19.06
C ARG A 216 -19.97 -5.52 -20.14
N THR A 217 -21.03 -6.22 -20.53
CA THR A 217 -20.98 -7.32 -21.52
C THR A 217 -21.79 -6.96 -22.75
N LEU A 218 -21.16 -6.97 -23.92
CA LEU A 218 -21.76 -6.74 -25.24
C LEU A 218 -21.67 -8.04 -26.06
N GLY A 219 -22.81 -8.49 -26.60
CA GLY A 219 -22.86 -9.67 -27.46
C GLY A 219 -22.73 -9.33 -28.94
N ILE A 220 -21.87 -10.07 -29.66
CA ILE A 220 -21.76 -10.02 -31.13
C ILE A 220 -22.16 -11.37 -31.70
N LEU A 221 -23.12 -11.36 -32.62
CA LEU A 221 -23.50 -12.49 -33.45
C LEU A 221 -22.78 -12.44 -34.79
N THR A 222 -22.06 -13.50 -35.13
CA THR A 222 -21.30 -13.63 -36.39
C THR A 222 -21.87 -14.74 -37.27
N LYS A 223 -21.39 -14.85 -38.51
CA LYS A 223 -21.80 -15.90 -39.46
C LYS A 223 -23.33 -16.00 -39.67
N PRO A 224 -24.03 -14.88 -39.93
CA PRO A 224 -25.47 -14.92 -40.20
C PRO A 224 -25.82 -15.65 -41.52
N ASP A 225 -24.82 -15.89 -42.37
CA ASP A 225 -24.93 -16.60 -43.64
C ASP A 225 -25.09 -18.12 -43.49
N LEU A 226 -24.75 -18.68 -42.32
CA LEU A 226 -24.80 -20.13 -42.05
C LEU A 226 -26.04 -20.54 -41.25
N ILE A 227 -27.05 -19.67 -41.17
CA ILE A 227 -28.30 -19.97 -40.45
C ILE A 227 -29.19 -20.83 -41.35
N ASP A 228 -29.77 -21.89 -40.77
CA ASP A 228 -30.76 -22.71 -41.44
C ASP A 228 -32.08 -21.94 -41.63
N LYS A 229 -32.66 -22.04 -42.83
CA LYS A 229 -33.92 -21.38 -43.18
C LYS A 229 -35.05 -21.85 -42.27
N GLY A 230 -35.60 -20.94 -41.47
CA GLY A 230 -36.61 -21.17 -40.43
C GLY A 230 -36.15 -20.82 -39.02
N ASN A 231 -34.83 -20.73 -38.76
CA ASN A 231 -34.30 -20.35 -37.45
C ASN A 231 -33.94 -18.86 -37.33
N GLU A 232 -34.14 -18.06 -38.38
CA GLU A 232 -33.77 -16.64 -38.37
C GLU A 232 -34.59 -15.82 -37.38
N GLU A 233 -35.85 -16.19 -37.11
CA GLU A 233 -36.70 -15.52 -36.11
C GLU A 233 -36.09 -15.59 -34.71
N ASN A 234 -35.58 -16.76 -34.32
CA ASN A 234 -34.91 -16.94 -33.02
C ASN A 234 -33.68 -16.03 -32.90
N ILE A 235 -32.94 -15.81 -33.99
CA ILE A 235 -31.78 -14.92 -34.01
C ILE A 235 -32.20 -13.46 -33.85
N VAL A 236 -33.30 -13.05 -34.49
CA VAL A 236 -33.87 -11.71 -34.32
C VAL A 236 -34.27 -11.48 -32.86
N ASP A 237 -34.88 -12.46 -32.20
CA ASP A 237 -35.25 -12.38 -30.79
C ASP A 237 -34.03 -12.25 -29.86
N ILE A 238 -32.94 -12.96 -30.17
CA ILE A 238 -31.66 -12.81 -29.46
C ILE A 238 -31.12 -11.38 -29.63
N VAL A 239 -31.10 -10.84 -30.86
CA VAL A 239 -30.62 -9.47 -31.14
C VAL A 239 -31.50 -8.41 -30.47
N ARG A 240 -32.80 -8.67 -30.34
CA ARG A 240 -33.76 -7.85 -29.60
C ARG A 240 -33.65 -7.98 -28.08
N ASN A 241 -32.71 -8.77 -27.59
CA ASN A 241 -32.43 -8.95 -26.16
C ASN A 241 -33.55 -9.68 -25.40
N LEU A 242 -34.35 -10.52 -26.09
CA LEU A 242 -35.52 -11.20 -25.50
C LEU A 242 -35.16 -12.55 -24.85
N VAL A 243 -34.07 -13.19 -25.28
CA VAL A 243 -33.68 -14.53 -24.81
C VAL A 243 -32.71 -14.46 -23.63
N ILE A 244 -31.64 -13.69 -23.78
CA ILE A 244 -30.66 -13.43 -22.72
C ILE A 244 -30.53 -11.92 -22.62
N GLU A 245 -30.82 -11.37 -21.45
CA GLU A 245 -30.72 -9.93 -21.25
C GLU A 245 -29.27 -9.51 -20.98
N LEU A 246 -28.73 -8.66 -21.87
CA LEU A 246 -27.50 -7.90 -21.66
C LEU A 246 -27.83 -6.41 -21.65
N LYS A 247 -27.27 -5.61 -20.72
CA LYS A 247 -27.55 -4.17 -20.69
C LYS A 247 -27.02 -3.43 -21.90
N LYS A 248 -25.87 -3.85 -22.44
CA LYS A 248 -25.32 -3.30 -23.70
C LYS A 248 -25.97 -3.90 -24.95
N GLY A 249 -26.78 -4.95 -24.79
CA GLY A 249 -27.52 -5.63 -25.85
C GLY A 249 -26.64 -6.48 -26.78
N TYR A 250 -27.15 -6.70 -27.99
CA TYR A 250 -26.54 -7.53 -29.01
C TYR A 250 -26.42 -6.79 -30.34
N MET A 251 -25.43 -7.17 -31.15
CA MET A 251 -25.30 -6.73 -32.54
C MET A 251 -24.95 -7.90 -33.44
N ILE A 252 -25.34 -7.80 -34.71
CA ILE A 252 -25.10 -8.83 -35.72
C ILE A 252 -24.21 -8.31 -36.84
N VAL A 253 -23.19 -9.09 -37.20
CA VAL A 253 -22.20 -8.71 -38.21
C VAL A 253 -21.94 -9.84 -39.19
N LYS A 254 -21.76 -9.47 -40.47
CA LYS A 254 -21.36 -10.40 -41.52
C LYS A 254 -19.90 -10.13 -41.88
N CYS A 255 -19.03 -11.04 -41.48
CA CYS A 255 -17.61 -10.96 -41.80
C CYS A 255 -17.29 -11.74 -43.09
N ARG A 256 -16.09 -11.51 -43.65
CA ARG A 256 -15.57 -12.27 -44.79
C ARG A 256 -15.46 -13.77 -44.46
N GLY A 257 -16.03 -14.60 -45.32
CA GLY A 257 -15.93 -16.05 -45.22
C GLY A 257 -14.57 -16.58 -45.72
N GLN A 258 -14.32 -17.88 -45.51
CA GLN A 258 -13.08 -18.53 -45.98
C GLN A 258 -12.91 -18.44 -47.51
N GLN A 259 -14.02 -18.44 -48.26
CA GLN A 259 -14.01 -18.33 -49.72
C GLN A 259 -13.68 -16.92 -50.19
N ASP A 260 -14.18 -15.90 -49.49
CA ASP A 260 -13.96 -14.49 -49.84
C ASP A 260 -12.50 -14.08 -49.63
N ILE A 261 -11.85 -14.68 -48.63
CA ILE A 261 -10.44 -14.49 -48.33
C ILE A 261 -9.56 -15.10 -49.42
N LYS A 262 -9.91 -16.31 -49.92
CA LYS A 262 -9.22 -16.91 -51.06
C LYS A 262 -9.35 -16.06 -52.33
N LYS A 263 -10.49 -15.39 -52.49
CA LYS A 263 -10.76 -14.46 -53.59
C LYS A 263 -10.13 -13.06 -53.38
N LYS A 264 -9.52 -12.80 -52.22
CA LYS A 264 -8.94 -11.49 -51.84
C LYS A 264 -9.90 -10.31 -52.02
N LEU A 265 -11.16 -10.47 -51.60
CA LEU A 265 -12.14 -9.37 -51.59
C LEU A 265 -11.65 -8.20 -50.72
N SER A 266 -11.85 -6.97 -51.22
CA SER A 266 -11.47 -5.75 -50.51
C SER A 266 -12.38 -5.52 -49.28
N LEU A 267 -11.95 -4.66 -48.36
CA LEU A 267 -12.74 -4.31 -47.17
C LEU A 267 -13.99 -3.50 -47.54
N GLU A 268 -13.87 -2.58 -48.50
CA GLU A 268 -14.97 -1.75 -48.99
C GLU A 268 -16.05 -2.62 -49.65
N GLU A 269 -15.62 -3.58 -50.49
CA GLU A 269 -16.51 -4.55 -51.10
C GLU A 269 -17.19 -5.43 -50.06
N ALA A 270 -16.46 -5.84 -49.00
CA ALA A 270 -17.03 -6.62 -47.91
C ALA A 270 -18.10 -5.84 -47.12
N ILE A 271 -17.87 -4.56 -46.81
CA ILE A 271 -18.85 -3.69 -46.14
C ILE A 271 -20.08 -3.48 -47.03
N GLN A 272 -19.89 -3.29 -48.34
CA GLN A 272 -21.00 -3.15 -49.26
C GLN A 272 -21.81 -4.45 -49.36
N ASN A 273 -21.15 -5.60 -49.45
CA ASN A 273 -21.79 -6.93 -49.45
C ASN A 273 -22.49 -7.26 -48.13
N GLU A 274 -22.00 -6.73 -47.02
CA GLU A 274 -22.65 -6.80 -45.71
C GLU A 274 -23.97 -6.02 -45.73
N ARG A 275 -23.95 -4.76 -46.16
CA ARG A 275 -25.16 -3.92 -46.27
C ARG A 275 -26.21 -4.56 -47.17
N VAL A 276 -25.80 -4.97 -48.38
CA VAL A 276 -26.70 -5.62 -49.34
C VAL A 276 -27.31 -6.89 -48.76
N PHE A 277 -26.55 -7.68 -48.00
CA PHE A 277 -27.08 -8.89 -47.37
C PHE A 277 -28.17 -8.58 -46.35
N PHE A 278 -27.96 -7.60 -45.47
CA PHE A 278 -28.94 -7.25 -44.46
C PHE A 278 -30.17 -6.55 -45.06
N GLU A 279 -30.00 -5.76 -46.13
CA GLU A 279 -31.10 -5.10 -46.85
C GLU A 279 -32.00 -6.09 -47.60
N GLN A 280 -31.40 -7.11 -48.23
CA GLN A 280 -32.13 -8.10 -49.02
C GLN A 280 -32.85 -9.15 -48.16
N HIS A 281 -32.42 -9.35 -46.91
CA HIS A 281 -32.96 -10.41 -46.05
C HIS A 281 -34.24 -9.94 -45.34
N SER A 282 -35.35 -10.66 -45.57
CA SER A 282 -36.68 -10.29 -45.04
C SER A 282 -36.72 -10.13 -43.52
N TYR A 283 -36.02 -10.98 -42.77
CA TYR A 283 -36.00 -10.95 -41.31
C TYR A 283 -34.95 -10.00 -40.70
N PHE A 284 -33.86 -9.72 -41.41
CA PHE A 284 -32.77 -8.90 -40.87
C PHE A 284 -32.82 -7.43 -41.31
N SER A 285 -33.62 -7.11 -42.33
CA SER A 285 -33.85 -5.73 -42.76
C SER A 285 -34.32 -4.82 -41.60
N PRO A 286 -35.26 -5.22 -40.71
CA PRO A 286 -35.63 -4.41 -39.56
C PRO A 286 -34.49 -4.17 -38.55
N LEU A 287 -33.49 -5.05 -38.49
CA LEU A 287 -32.33 -4.88 -37.58
C LEU A 287 -31.36 -3.78 -38.06
N LEU A 288 -31.39 -3.44 -39.35
CA LEU A 288 -30.68 -2.28 -39.88
C LEU A 288 -31.31 -0.97 -39.38
N ASP A 289 -32.65 -0.88 -39.42
CA ASP A 289 -33.40 0.28 -38.95
C ASP A 289 -33.21 0.48 -37.44
N ASP A 290 -33.13 -0.61 -36.68
CA ASP A 290 -32.82 -0.61 -35.24
C ASP A 290 -31.36 -0.23 -34.91
N MET A 291 -30.50 0.01 -35.92
CA MET A 291 -29.07 0.32 -35.78
C MET A 291 -28.27 -0.78 -35.04
N LYS A 292 -28.70 -2.05 -35.16
CA LYS A 292 -28.08 -3.22 -34.47
C LYS A 292 -27.30 -4.14 -35.41
N ALA A 293 -27.26 -3.84 -36.70
CA ALA A 293 -26.56 -4.62 -37.71
C ALA A 293 -25.44 -3.80 -38.36
N THR A 294 -24.42 -4.48 -38.89
CA THR A 294 -23.24 -3.94 -39.62
C THR A 294 -22.01 -3.58 -38.79
N ILE A 295 -20.83 -3.78 -39.40
CA ILE A 295 -19.52 -3.52 -38.79
C ILE A 295 -19.27 -2.03 -38.50
N PRO A 296 -19.63 -1.06 -39.38
CA PRO A 296 -19.42 0.35 -39.07
C PRO A 296 -20.19 0.84 -37.83
N LEU A 297 -21.44 0.38 -37.66
CA LEU A 297 -22.25 0.69 -36.47
C LEU A 297 -21.70 0.01 -35.22
N LEU A 298 -21.14 -1.20 -35.36
CA LEU A 298 -20.42 -1.86 -34.28
C LEU A 298 -19.20 -1.05 -33.82
N ALA A 299 -18.40 -0.53 -34.75
CA ALA A 299 -17.25 0.29 -34.43
C ALA A 299 -17.66 1.56 -33.66
N GLU A 300 -18.70 2.25 -34.12
CA GLU A 300 -19.25 3.42 -33.44
C GLU A 300 -19.73 3.06 -32.04
N LYS A 301 -20.58 2.03 -31.89
CA LYS A 301 -21.08 1.61 -30.58
C LYS A 301 -19.95 1.25 -29.60
N LEU A 302 -18.95 0.48 -30.03
CA LEU A 302 -17.81 0.13 -29.17
C LEU A 302 -17.04 1.35 -28.71
N THR A 303 -16.89 2.33 -29.60
CA THR A 303 -16.20 3.58 -29.30
C THR A 303 -16.98 4.40 -28.27
N ASN A 304 -18.31 4.50 -28.44
CA ASN A 304 -19.18 5.22 -27.53
C ASN A 304 -19.17 4.59 -26.13
N GLU A 305 -19.29 3.26 -26.09
CA GLU A 305 -19.28 2.48 -24.85
C GLU A 305 -17.94 2.58 -24.12
N LEU A 306 -16.83 2.61 -24.85
CA LEU A 306 -15.51 2.83 -24.28
C LEU A 306 -15.41 4.22 -23.66
N VAL A 307 -15.84 5.27 -24.37
CA VAL A 307 -15.81 6.65 -23.86
C VAL A 307 -16.72 6.84 -22.65
N GLU A 308 -17.93 6.31 -22.67
CA GLU A 308 -18.85 6.35 -21.52
C GLU A 308 -18.21 5.65 -20.31
N HIS A 309 -17.65 4.46 -20.52
CA HIS A 309 -16.97 3.71 -19.46
C HIS A 309 -15.74 4.45 -18.91
N ILE A 310 -14.94 5.10 -19.77
CA ILE A 310 -13.82 5.95 -19.36
C ILE A 310 -14.31 7.13 -18.52
N SER A 311 -15.38 7.81 -18.95
CA SER A 311 -15.92 8.98 -18.26
C SER A 311 -16.39 8.67 -16.83
N VAL A 312 -16.94 7.47 -16.60
CA VAL A 312 -17.38 7.00 -15.29
C VAL A 312 -16.19 6.53 -14.44
N SER A 313 -15.18 5.91 -15.05
CA SER A 313 -14.05 5.31 -14.34
C SER A 313 -12.97 6.34 -13.94
N ALA A 314 -12.75 7.38 -14.75
CA ALA A 314 -11.74 8.41 -14.52
C ALA A 314 -11.82 9.11 -13.14
N PRO A 315 -12.99 9.57 -12.65
CA PRO A 315 -13.08 10.22 -11.33
C PRO A 315 -12.81 9.24 -10.17
N LEU A 316 -13.15 7.96 -10.33
CA LEU A 316 -12.88 6.93 -9.32
C LEU A 316 -11.37 6.69 -9.15
N CYS A 317 -10.64 6.71 -10.26
CA CYS A 317 -9.18 6.56 -10.30
C CYS A 317 -8.45 7.76 -9.67
N LEU A 318 -8.97 8.97 -9.92
CA LEU A 318 -8.48 10.20 -9.29
C LEU A 318 -8.60 10.17 -7.76
N HIS A 319 -9.69 9.62 -7.22
CA HIS A 319 -9.91 9.58 -5.78
C HIS A 319 -8.94 8.62 -5.07
N VAL A 320 -8.67 7.46 -5.67
CA VAL A 320 -7.69 6.48 -5.16
C VAL A 320 -6.28 7.09 -5.18
N CYS A 321 -5.90 7.79 -6.25
CA CYS A 321 -4.62 8.51 -6.34
C CYS A 321 -4.46 9.55 -5.23
N LEU A 322 -5.48 10.37 -4.96
CA LEU A 322 -5.41 11.43 -3.93
C LEU A 322 -5.21 10.88 -2.51
N THR A 323 -5.80 9.73 -2.18
CA THR A 323 -5.62 9.11 -0.85
C THR A 323 -4.26 8.48 -0.63
N ASP A 324 -3.58 8.03 -1.69
CA ASP A 324 -2.24 7.44 -1.62
C ASP A 324 -1.12 8.50 -1.68
N ILE A 325 -1.32 9.59 -2.43
CA ILE A 325 -0.34 10.70 -2.59
C ILE A 325 -0.11 11.45 -1.26
N LEU A 326 -1.14 11.59 -0.41
CA LEU A 326 -1.04 12.32 0.86
C LEU A 326 -0.22 11.63 1.97
N LYS A 327 0.27 10.40 1.76
CA LYS A 327 1.00 9.65 2.80
C LYS A 327 2.52 9.73 2.74
N HIS A 328 3.13 10.29 1.68
CA HIS A 328 4.57 10.09 1.45
C HIS A 328 5.35 11.31 0.94
N SER A 329 5.27 12.45 1.63
CA SER A 329 6.24 13.54 1.49
C SER A 329 7.23 13.54 2.66
N MET A 330 8.47 13.06 2.47
CA MET A 330 9.48 13.07 3.53
C MET A 330 10.88 13.46 3.01
N GLN A 331 11.18 14.75 3.12
CA GLN A 331 12.55 15.26 3.26
C GLN A 331 12.80 15.92 4.64
N TRP A 332 11.79 15.95 5.53
CA TRP A 332 11.84 16.61 6.85
C TRP A 332 12.12 15.66 8.05
N TYR A 333 12.40 14.38 7.79
CA TYR A 333 12.25 13.31 8.79
C TYR A 333 13.48 13.06 9.69
N SER A 334 14.69 13.30 9.18
CA SER A 334 15.92 12.99 9.93
C SER A 334 16.15 13.99 11.06
N LEU A 335 15.87 15.28 10.82
CA LEU A 335 15.95 16.32 11.85
C LEU A 335 14.81 16.19 12.88
N CYS A 336 13.60 15.84 12.43
CA CYS A 336 12.45 15.64 13.33
C CYS A 336 12.61 14.45 14.27
N LYS A 337 13.27 13.36 13.84
CA LYS A 337 13.48 12.20 14.72
C LYS A 337 14.40 12.54 15.88
N LEU A 338 15.52 13.21 15.63
CA LEU A 338 16.45 13.61 16.69
C LEU A 338 15.83 14.66 17.61
N GLN A 339 15.07 15.62 17.05
CA GLN A 339 14.27 16.55 17.84
C GLN A 339 13.23 15.80 18.70
N SER A 340 12.55 14.79 18.15
CA SER A 340 11.59 13.99 18.90
C SER A 340 12.25 13.17 20.01
N TYR A 341 13.45 12.62 19.80
CA TYR A 341 14.22 11.95 20.85
C TYR A 341 14.64 12.92 21.95
N TYR A 342 15.09 14.12 21.57
CA TYR A 342 15.42 15.19 22.51
C TYR A 342 14.22 15.60 23.37
N ASP A 343 13.05 15.79 22.73
CA ASP A 343 11.80 16.15 23.39
C ASP A 343 11.30 15.03 24.31
N ILE A 344 11.44 13.77 23.90
CA ILE A 344 11.10 12.60 24.73
C ILE A 344 11.99 12.56 25.98
N ILE A 345 13.32 12.69 25.83
CA ILE A 345 14.24 12.70 26.98
C ILE A 345 13.95 13.89 27.90
N SER A 346 13.69 15.08 27.34
CA SER A 346 13.31 16.26 28.14
C SER A 346 12.00 16.05 28.91
N SER A 347 11.02 15.40 28.28
CA SER A 347 9.75 15.04 28.91
C SER A 347 9.94 14.02 30.03
N ILE A 348 10.81 13.02 29.84
CA ILE A 348 11.19 12.05 30.86
C ILE A 348 11.84 12.76 32.06
N ILE A 349 12.81 13.66 31.86
CA ILE A 349 13.47 14.39 32.95
C ILE A 349 12.47 15.23 33.76
N LYS A 350 11.48 15.84 33.10
CA LYS A 350 10.42 16.65 33.73
C LYS A 350 9.30 15.81 34.37
N GLY A 351 9.25 14.50 34.12
CA GLY A 351 8.17 13.63 34.56
C GLY A 351 6.88 13.73 33.73
N GLU A 352 6.94 14.33 32.54
CA GLU A 352 5.83 14.56 31.61
C GLU A 352 5.74 13.46 30.53
N GLU A 353 5.94 12.20 30.92
CA GLU A 353 5.89 11.08 29.98
C GLU A 353 4.47 10.85 29.41
N LYS A 354 4.39 10.82 28.07
CA LYS A 354 3.17 10.51 27.30
C LYS A 354 2.95 9.00 27.15
N SER A 355 2.98 8.23 28.24
CA SER A 355 2.60 6.81 28.23
C SER A 355 1.10 6.63 28.49
N GLN A 356 0.46 5.67 27.82
CA GLN A 356 -0.94 5.29 28.10
C GLN A 356 -1.09 4.60 29.46
N ASP A 357 -0.01 4.02 29.98
CA ASP A 357 0.04 3.34 31.27
C ASP A 357 0.75 4.23 32.31
N GLN A 358 0.11 4.45 33.46
CA GLN A 358 0.69 5.25 34.54
C GLN A 358 1.71 4.47 35.36
N GLU A 359 1.60 3.14 35.47
CA GLU A 359 2.50 2.32 36.29
C GLU A 359 3.89 2.16 35.64
N SER A 360 3.97 2.28 34.32
CA SER A 360 5.23 2.18 33.58
C SER A 360 6.11 3.44 33.65
N LYS A 361 5.64 4.53 34.28
CA LYS A 361 6.38 5.80 34.34
C LYS A 361 7.61 5.66 35.23
N ILE A 362 8.76 6.14 34.76
CA ILE A 362 10.04 6.01 35.49
C ILE A 362 9.94 6.60 36.90
N PHE A 363 9.30 7.77 37.06
CA PHE A 363 9.10 8.39 38.37
C PHE A 363 8.22 7.58 39.32
N ASN A 364 7.24 6.82 38.81
CA ASN A 364 6.38 5.99 39.64
C ASN A 364 7.14 4.73 40.11
N GLN A 365 7.93 4.12 39.23
CA GLN A 365 8.81 2.99 39.59
C GLN A 365 9.87 3.40 40.60
N VAL A 366 10.51 4.55 40.40
CA VAL A 366 11.49 5.10 41.35
C VAL A 366 10.84 5.41 42.70
N ARG A 367 9.61 5.96 42.71
CA ARG A 367 8.87 6.22 43.94
C ARG A 367 8.56 4.94 44.71
N GLU A 368 8.13 3.87 44.04
CA GLU A 368 7.89 2.57 44.67
C GLU A 368 9.18 2.02 45.33
N LYS A 369 10.34 2.20 44.68
CA LYS A 369 11.64 1.83 45.27
C LYS A 369 12.01 2.71 46.47
N PHE A 370 11.67 3.99 46.45
CA PHE A 370 11.85 4.89 47.60
C PHE A 370 10.85 4.62 48.74
N GLU A 371 9.64 4.13 48.47
CA GLU A 371 8.71 3.71 49.53
C GLU A 371 9.23 2.50 50.31
N ASN A 372 10.00 1.65 49.64
CA ASN A 372 10.73 0.54 50.28
C ASN A 372 11.95 1.02 51.10
N TRP A 373 12.45 2.24 50.85
CA TRP A 373 13.46 2.91 51.67
C TRP A 373 12.82 3.51 52.93
N LYS A 374 12.54 2.66 53.92
CA LYS A 374 11.93 3.09 55.19
C LYS A 374 12.94 3.71 56.16
N ARG A 375 12.42 4.59 57.02
CA ARG A 375 13.05 5.16 58.23
C ARG A 375 13.83 4.07 58.95
N LEU A 376 15.10 4.32 59.26
CA LEU A 376 15.94 3.35 59.96
C LEU A 376 15.22 2.97 61.25
N GLU A 377 14.98 1.68 61.49
CA GLU A 377 14.35 1.23 62.73
C GLU A 377 15.41 1.16 63.83
N VAL A 378 15.10 1.69 65.02
CA VAL A 378 15.90 1.46 66.22
C VAL A 378 15.77 -0.02 66.54
N GLY A 379 16.71 -0.84 66.06
CA GLY A 379 16.83 -2.21 66.53
C GLY A 379 16.95 -2.18 68.06
N ASP A 380 16.16 -2.98 68.75
CA ASP A 380 16.18 -3.12 70.21
C ASP A 380 17.49 -3.81 70.61
N LEU A 381 18.59 -3.08 70.45
CA LEU A 381 19.93 -3.56 70.70
C LEU A 381 20.11 -3.69 72.19
N ASP A 382 20.83 -4.75 72.57
CA ASP A 382 21.07 -5.28 73.89
C ASP A 382 21.90 -4.30 74.77
N MET A 383 21.37 -3.09 74.92
CA MET A 383 21.98 -1.92 75.56
C MET A 383 22.33 -2.23 77.01
N LYS A 384 21.49 -3.04 77.66
CA LYS A 384 21.71 -3.50 79.04
C LYS A 384 23.01 -4.31 79.17
N ASN A 385 23.38 -5.13 78.18
CA ASN A 385 24.59 -5.96 78.22
C ASN A 385 25.85 -5.16 77.86
N SER A 386 25.77 -4.25 76.88
CA SER A 386 26.92 -3.44 76.46
C SER A 386 27.25 -2.29 77.41
N ILE A 387 26.25 -1.69 78.06
CA ILE A 387 26.46 -0.70 79.13
C ILE A 387 27.11 -1.38 80.34
N LYS A 388 26.70 -2.61 80.69
CA LYS A 388 27.34 -3.39 81.77
C LYS A 388 28.81 -3.73 81.47
N LYS A 389 29.14 -4.08 80.22
CA LYS A 389 30.52 -4.40 79.80
C LYS A 389 31.47 -3.18 79.84
N ASN A 390 30.95 -1.98 79.60
CA ASN A 390 31.73 -0.75 79.53
C ASN A 390 31.68 0.11 80.81
N ARG A 391 31.06 -0.39 81.90
CA ARG A 391 30.97 0.31 83.21
C ARG A 391 32.32 0.55 83.90
N GLY A 392 33.37 -0.19 83.54
CA GLY A 392 34.66 -0.18 84.23
C GLY A 392 35.57 1.03 83.93
N LYS A 393 35.09 2.08 83.25
CA LYS A 393 35.93 3.22 82.86
C LYS A 393 35.63 4.56 83.54
N GLU A 394 34.58 4.73 84.36
CA GLU A 394 34.38 5.96 85.19
C GLU A 394 33.15 5.88 86.13
N LEU A 395 33.00 6.86 87.04
CA LEU A 395 32.11 6.90 88.22
C LEU A 395 30.58 6.90 87.95
N PRO A 396 29.73 6.49 88.92
CA PRO A 396 28.27 6.43 88.77
C PRO A 396 27.63 7.84 88.63
N GLY A 397 26.79 8.04 87.60
CA GLY A 397 25.96 9.24 87.44
C GLY A 397 26.22 10.12 86.21
N PHE A 398 27.16 9.77 85.32
CA PHE A 398 27.43 10.51 84.07
C PHE A 398 27.16 9.67 82.81
N ILE A 399 26.62 10.33 81.77
CA ILE A 399 26.35 9.74 80.45
C ILE A 399 27.69 9.65 79.68
N ASN A 400 28.13 8.44 79.32
CA ASN A 400 29.36 8.23 78.57
C ASN A 400 29.19 8.62 77.08
N TYR A 401 29.70 9.80 76.68
CA TYR A 401 29.65 10.29 75.28
C TYR A 401 30.37 9.35 74.30
N SER A 402 31.49 8.73 74.69
CA SER A 402 32.23 7.79 73.82
C SER A 402 31.41 6.52 73.53
N THR A 403 30.63 6.06 74.51
CA THR A 403 29.70 4.92 74.31
C THR A 403 28.54 5.33 73.40
N PHE A 404 27.96 6.51 73.60
CA PHE A 404 26.93 7.09 72.73
C PHE A 404 27.42 7.23 71.29
N GLU A 405 28.61 7.79 71.10
CA GLU A 405 29.23 8.01 69.80
C GLU A 405 29.50 6.70 69.06
N LYS A 406 30.01 5.69 69.78
CA LYS A 406 30.25 4.37 69.20
C LYS A 406 28.96 3.72 68.70
N PHE A 407 27.89 3.75 69.49
CA PHE A 407 26.61 3.18 69.09
C PHE A 407 26.03 3.89 67.86
N MET A 408 26.04 5.22 67.84
CA MET A 408 25.55 5.98 66.70
C MET A 408 26.33 5.68 65.42
N LYS A 409 27.67 5.58 65.49
CA LYS A 409 28.50 5.22 64.33
C LYS A 409 28.19 3.81 63.81
N GLU A 410 28.07 2.81 64.70
CA GLU A 410 27.72 1.43 64.32
C GLU A 410 26.34 1.34 63.65
N HIS A 411 25.38 2.17 64.06
CA HIS A 411 24.05 2.22 63.44
C HIS A 411 24.05 2.90 62.07
N ILE A 412 24.82 3.99 61.90
CA ILE A 412 24.96 4.69 60.63
C ILE A 412 25.68 3.81 59.59
N GLU A 413 26.71 3.06 60.02
CA GLU A 413 27.43 2.11 59.15
C GLU A 413 26.51 0.99 58.61
N LYS A 414 25.53 0.54 59.40
CA LYS A 414 24.54 -0.46 58.92
C LYS A 414 23.59 0.07 57.85
N ALA A 415 23.41 1.39 57.77
CA ALA A 415 22.53 2.04 56.79
C ALA A 415 23.21 2.29 55.43
N GLU A 416 24.54 2.21 55.38
CA GLU A 416 25.36 2.50 54.20
C GLU A 416 25.15 1.46 53.08
N ALA A 417 25.27 0.17 53.39
CA ALA A 417 25.14 -0.90 52.39
C ALA A 417 23.74 -0.98 51.73
N PRO A 418 22.61 -0.86 52.47
CA PRO A 418 21.27 -0.77 51.88
C PRO A 418 21.10 0.42 50.92
N SER A 419 21.74 1.56 51.21
CA SER A 419 21.65 2.77 50.36
C SER A 419 22.31 2.56 48.99
N ILE A 420 23.44 1.86 48.98
CA ILE A 420 24.16 1.50 47.77
C ILE A 420 23.37 0.46 46.96
N GLN A 421 22.73 -0.51 47.63
CA GLN A 421 21.84 -1.46 46.97
C GLN A 421 20.63 -0.79 46.32
N LEU A 422 20.05 0.23 46.97
CA LEU A 422 18.96 1.03 46.41
C LEU A 422 19.40 1.78 45.14
N LEU A 423 20.60 2.38 45.15
CA LEU A 423 21.19 3.02 43.97
C LEU A 423 21.30 2.04 42.80
N PHE A 424 21.90 0.86 43.02
CA PHE A 424 22.06 -0.14 41.95
C PHE A 424 20.73 -0.72 41.46
N ALA A 425 19.74 -0.89 42.33
CA ALA A 425 18.40 -1.35 41.93
C ALA A 425 17.69 -0.37 40.98
N ILE A 426 17.91 0.94 41.15
CA ILE A 426 17.35 1.99 40.28
C ILE A 426 18.14 2.10 38.97
N VAL A 427 19.47 1.92 39.02
CA VAL A 427 20.35 1.97 37.84
C VAL A 427 20.10 0.81 36.88
N LEU A 428 19.80 -0.40 37.39
CA LEU A 428 19.50 -1.59 36.56
C LEU A 428 18.28 -1.42 35.63
N CYS A 429 17.44 -0.42 35.85
CA CYS A 429 16.28 -0.13 35.01
C CYS A 429 16.59 0.76 33.79
N LEU A 430 17.82 1.27 33.64
CA LEU A 430 18.17 2.31 32.66
C LEU A 430 19.39 1.89 31.77
N ILE A 431 19.66 2.63 30.69
CA ILE A 431 20.64 2.33 29.61
C ILE A 431 22.13 2.29 30.08
N GLU A 432 22.83 1.17 29.80
CA GLU A 432 24.03 0.69 30.54
C GLU A 432 25.31 1.55 30.55
N ASP A 433 25.69 2.26 29.47
CA ASP A 433 27.08 2.78 29.38
C ASP A 433 27.29 4.17 29.99
N ILE A 434 26.35 5.11 29.81
CA ILE A 434 26.42 6.44 30.44
C ILE A 434 26.09 6.34 31.94
N LEU A 435 25.26 5.37 32.33
CA LEU A 435 24.92 5.13 33.73
C LEU A 435 26.09 4.73 34.60
N LYS A 436 27.08 4.00 34.07
CA LYS A 436 28.24 3.55 34.87
C LYS A 436 28.99 4.73 35.50
N LYS A 437 29.16 5.82 34.74
CA LYS A 437 29.86 7.02 35.21
C LYS A 437 29.04 7.78 36.25
N GLU A 438 27.76 8.05 35.96
CA GLU A 438 26.90 8.80 36.88
C GLU A 438 26.58 8.02 38.17
N SER A 439 26.49 6.68 38.09
CA SER A 439 26.31 5.82 39.25
C SER A 439 27.51 5.90 40.20
N HIS A 440 28.72 5.99 39.66
CA HIS A 440 29.92 6.10 40.48
C HIS A 440 30.02 7.44 41.21
N GLU A 441 29.59 8.55 40.58
CA GLU A 441 29.53 9.85 41.25
C GLU A 441 28.42 9.89 42.33
N ALA A 442 27.27 9.29 42.05
CA ALA A 442 26.21 9.11 43.07
C ALA A 442 26.72 8.31 44.27
N GLU A 443 27.45 7.22 44.04
CA GLU A 443 28.05 6.39 45.08
C GLU A 443 29.02 7.19 45.96
N LYS A 444 29.93 7.98 45.37
CA LYS A 444 30.84 8.88 46.11
C LYS A 444 30.10 9.89 46.97
N MET A 445 29.01 10.47 46.45
CA MET A 445 28.21 11.42 47.20
C MET A 445 27.46 10.76 48.37
N LEU A 446 26.98 9.53 48.20
CA LEU A 446 26.41 8.75 49.29
C LEU A 446 27.45 8.47 50.38
N TYR A 447 28.65 7.99 50.03
CA TYR A 447 29.74 7.80 51.00
C TYR A 447 30.09 9.09 51.74
N SER A 448 30.14 10.21 51.02
CA SER A 448 30.41 11.52 51.63
C SER A 448 29.31 11.91 52.62
N GLN A 449 28.04 11.64 52.29
CA GLN A 449 26.90 11.89 53.19
C GLN A 449 26.98 11.05 54.47
N PHE A 450 27.29 9.76 54.35
CA PHE A 450 27.48 8.89 55.51
C PHE A 450 28.67 9.32 56.39
N ASN A 451 29.78 9.74 55.78
CA ASN A 451 30.93 10.26 56.52
C ASN A 451 30.60 11.55 57.28
N MET A 452 29.75 12.43 56.73
CA MET A 452 29.27 13.62 57.43
C MET A 452 28.35 13.28 58.61
N GLU A 453 27.41 12.34 58.45
CA GLU A 453 26.50 11.93 59.54
C GLU A 453 27.19 11.18 60.68
N ARG A 454 28.36 10.58 60.43
CA ARG A 454 29.21 9.98 61.49
C ARG A 454 29.83 11.03 62.42
N ILE A 455 29.79 12.31 62.07
CA ILE A 455 30.24 13.41 62.92
C ILE A 455 29.07 13.85 63.80
N ILE A 456 29.12 13.51 65.08
CA ILE A 456 28.04 13.77 66.01
C ILE A 456 28.14 15.19 66.59
N PHE A 457 27.10 15.99 66.38
CA PHE A 457 26.99 17.34 66.95
C PHE A 457 25.80 17.42 67.92
N SER A 458 26.09 17.57 69.21
CA SER A 458 25.08 17.60 70.29
C SER A 458 24.53 19.01 70.60
N GLN A 459 25.11 20.06 70.02
CA GLN A 459 24.68 21.46 70.20
C GLN A 459 23.55 21.88 69.24
N ASP A 460 22.92 20.92 68.55
CA ASP A 460 21.88 21.21 67.56
C ASP A 460 20.58 21.69 68.25
N VAL A 461 20.08 22.85 67.81
CA VAL A 461 18.82 23.45 68.28
C VAL A 461 17.65 22.50 68.03
N ILE A 462 17.69 21.71 66.96
CA ILE A 462 16.67 20.71 66.62
C ILE A 462 16.70 19.56 67.62
N TYR A 463 17.89 19.05 67.95
CA TYR A 463 18.07 18.02 68.96
C TYR A 463 17.55 18.45 70.33
N SER A 464 17.83 19.69 70.75
CA SER A 464 17.35 20.22 72.03
C SER A 464 15.82 20.31 72.13
N LYS A 465 15.14 20.63 71.02
CA LYS A 465 13.67 20.71 70.93
C LYS A 465 12.99 19.34 70.91
N VAL A 466 13.54 18.38 70.19
CA VAL A 466 12.96 17.02 70.13
C VAL A 466 13.16 16.30 71.47
N LEU A 467 14.32 16.46 72.09
CA LEU A 467 14.62 15.88 73.39
C LEU A 467 13.72 16.40 74.52
N SER A 468 13.37 17.69 74.53
CA SER A 468 12.50 18.28 75.56
C SER A 468 11.07 17.71 75.52
N THR A 469 10.62 17.28 74.33
CA THR A 469 9.31 16.67 74.10
C THR A 469 9.23 15.25 74.69
N LEU A 470 10.34 14.49 74.62
CA LEU A 470 10.43 13.10 75.09
C LEU A 470 10.62 12.96 76.62
N LYS A 471 11.16 13.98 77.30
CA LYS A 471 11.39 13.98 78.76
C LYS A 471 10.12 14.05 79.64
N SER A 472 8.91 14.07 79.05
CA SER A 472 7.62 14.26 79.74
C SER A 472 7.05 13.01 80.44
N LYS A 473 7.74 11.86 80.44
CA LYS A 473 7.28 10.61 81.10
C LYS A 473 7.92 10.40 82.50
N PRO A 474 7.16 9.98 83.54
CA PRO A 474 7.71 9.73 84.89
C PRO A 474 8.65 8.51 84.91
N ARG A 475 9.75 8.57 85.68
CA ARG A 475 10.85 7.56 85.69
C ARG A 475 11.01 6.87 87.05
N LEU A 476 11.37 5.58 87.04
CA LEU A 476 11.73 4.78 88.22
C LEU A 476 13.22 4.97 88.61
N PRO A 477 13.60 4.92 89.91
CA PRO A 477 14.92 5.40 90.38
C PRO A 477 16.15 4.54 90.00
N GLN A 478 15.99 3.26 89.69
CA GLN A 478 17.12 2.33 89.52
C GLN A 478 17.68 2.21 88.09
N ASP A 479 16.96 2.70 87.07
CA ASP A 479 17.33 2.61 85.65
C ASP A 479 17.42 4.00 84.96
N ALA A 480 17.47 5.08 85.75
CA ALA A 480 17.39 6.46 85.25
C ALA A 480 18.48 6.79 84.20
N ASP A 481 19.73 6.42 84.43
CA ASP A 481 20.85 6.75 83.53
C ASP A 481 20.76 6.02 82.19
N VAL A 482 20.33 4.75 82.19
CA VAL A 482 20.17 3.93 80.97
C VAL A 482 18.97 4.42 80.16
N SER A 483 17.88 4.78 80.85
CA SER A 483 16.70 5.37 80.20
C SER A 483 17.04 6.72 79.57
N VAL A 484 17.83 7.56 80.24
CA VAL A 484 18.27 8.86 79.71
C VAL A 484 19.11 8.66 78.45
N MET A 485 20.08 7.75 78.48
CA MET A 485 20.92 7.45 77.31
C MET A 485 20.08 6.89 76.14
N LYS A 486 19.10 6.02 76.43
CA LYS A 486 18.15 5.51 75.42
C LYS A 486 17.35 6.64 74.77
N ASP A 487 16.85 7.59 75.56
CA ASP A 487 16.08 8.73 75.03
C ASP A 487 16.95 9.63 74.13
N HIS A 488 18.20 9.90 74.53
CA HIS A 488 19.14 10.68 73.73
C HIS A 488 19.54 9.97 72.42
N LEU A 489 19.79 8.65 72.47
CA LEU A 489 20.10 7.85 71.29
C LEU A 489 18.91 7.83 70.32
N ASN A 490 17.71 7.56 70.83
CA ASN A 490 16.50 7.56 70.01
C ASN A 490 16.25 8.92 69.36
N THR A 491 16.42 10.02 70.11
CA THR A 491 16.24 11.38 69.60
C THR A 491 17.21 11.70 68.46
N TYR A 492 18.50 11.41 68.67
CA TYR A 492 19.52 11.70 67.65
C TYR A 492 19.35 10.80 66.43
N PHE A 493 19.01 9.54 66.65
CA PHE A 493 18.76 8.57 65.59
C PHE A 493 17.53 8.91 64.76
N GLU A 494 16.43 9.37 65.36
CA GLU A 494 15.26 9.85 64.62
C GLU A 494 15.63 11.02 63.70
N ILE A 495 16.42 11.98 64.19
CA ILE A 495 16.87 13.13 63.39
C ILE A 495 17.78 12.69 62.24
N ALA A 496 18.78 11.83 62.52
CA ALA A 496 19.68 11.31 61.50
C ALA A 496 18.93 10.47 60.46
N SER A 497 17.98 9.64 60.91
CA SER A 497 17.13 8.85 60.03
C SER A 497 16.27 9.73 59.13
N ASP A 498 15.69 10.82 59.64
CA ASP A 498 14.88 11.74 58.83
C ASP A 498 15.74 12.48 57.80
N ARG A 499 16.98 12.85 58.15
CA ARG A 499 17.92 13.47 57.20
C ARG A 499 18.29 12.50 56.08
N LEU A 500 18.72 11.29 56.43
CA LEU A 500 19.11 10.25 55.46
C LEU A 500 17.93 9.81 54.58
N ALA A 501 16.74 9.67 55.15
CA ALA A 501 15.53 9.33 54.40
C ALA A 501 15.16 10.37 53.33
N ASN A 502 15.52 11.64 53.55
CA ASN A 502 15.28 12.71 52.57
C ASN A 502 16.47 12.90 51.60
N GLN A 503 17.71 12.82 52.09
CA GLN A 503 18.90 13.15 51.30
C GLN A 503 19.30 12.06 50.32
N ILE A 504 19.18 10.77 50.71
CA ILE A 504 19.59 9.66 49.86
C ILE A 504 18.74 9.60 48.57
N PRO A 505 17.39 9.66 48.63
CA PRO A 505 16.57 9.72 47.42
C PRO A 505 16.89 10.92 46.53
N LEU A 506 17.19 12.09 47.10
CA LEU A 506 17.55 13.28 46.33
C LEU A 506 18.88 13.12 45.59
N ILE A 507 19.90 12.56 46.23
CA ILE A 507 21.20 12.27 45.61
C ILE A 507 21.02 11.30 44.45
N ILE A 508 20.29 10.19 44.68
CA ILE A 508 20.04 9.18 43.66
C ILE A 508 19.28 9.79 42.49
N LEU A 509 18.13 10.46 42.74
CA LEU A 509 17.28 11.05 41.70
C LEU A 509 18.02 12.12 40.87
N TYR A 510 18.85 12.93 41.52
CA TYR A 510 19.63 13.96 40.83
C TYR A 510 20.63 13.35 39.84
N HIS A 511 21.36 12.32 40.24
CA HIS A 511 22.35 11.69 39.36
C HIS A 511 21.73 10.77 38.31
N THR A 512 20.78 9.92 38.69
CA THR A 512 20.23 8.89 37.78
C THR A 512 19.26 9.43 36.75
N VAL A 513 18.54 10.51 37.04
CA VAL A 513 17.54 11.07 36.12
C VAL A 513 18.00 12.39 35.52
N ASN A 514 18.39 13.37 36.35
CA ASN A 514 18.70 14.72 35.85
C ASN A 514 20.07 14.80 35.17
N GLN A 515 21.14 14.36 35.84
CA GLN A 515 22.49 14.41 35.28
C GLN A 515 22.64 13.44 34.11
N PHE A 516 22.19 12.19 34.27
CA PHE A 516 22.16 11.22 33.18
C PHE A 516 21.42 11.74 31.94
N GLY A 517 20.19 12.26 32.11
CA GLY A 517 19.40 12.78 30.99
C GLY A 517 20.07 13.97 30.30
N THR A 518 20.68 14.87 31.06
CA THR A 518 21.42 16.03 30.53
C THR A 518 22.67 15.60 29.76
N GLU A 519 23.40 14.61 30.28
CA GLU A 519 24.63 14.12 29.65
C GLU A 519 24.33 13.30 28.38
N LEU A 520 23.27 12.49 28.40
CA LEU A 520 22.77 11.78 27.22
C LEU A 520 22.41 12.76 26.10
N GLN A 521 21.72 13.86 26.42
CA GLN A 521 21.41 14.91 25.44
C GLN A 521 22.66 15.56 24.84
N LYS A 522 23.68 15.85 25.67
CA LYS A 522 24.95 16.40 25.19
C LYS A 522 25.69 15.44 24.28
N GLN A 523 25.74 14.15 24.62
CA GLN A 523 26.41 13.15 23.79
C GLN A 523 25.69 12.95 22.45
N ILE A 524 24.35 12.93 22.43
CA ILE A 524 23.57 12.88 21.19
C ILE A 524 23.91 14.09 20.30
N LEU A 525 24.00 15.30 20.86
CA LEU A 525 24.41 16.50 20.11
C LEU A 525 25.86 16.43 19.60
N GLN A 526 26.79 15.91 20.39
CA GLN A 526 28.20 15.75 19.98
C GLN A 526 28.36 14.71 18.86
N LEU A 527 27.60 13.61 18.89
CA LEU A 527 27.57 12.61 17.82
C LEU A 527 27.09 13.20 16.49
N ILE A 528 26.17 14.18 16.53
CA ILE A 528 25.67 14.88 15.34
C ILE A 528 26.70 15.88 14.81
N GLN A 529 27.46 16.56 15.68
CA GLN A 529 28.48 17.53 15.28
C GLN A 529 29.77 16.87 14.74
N GLY A 530 29.96 15.57 15.00
CA GLY A 530 31.07 14.80 14.43
C GLY A 530 30.85 14.47 12.97
N ASP A 531 31.32 15.32 12.06
CA ASP A 531 31.14 15.23 10.59
C ASP A 531 31.45 13.87 9.93
N LYS A 532 32.20 12.98 10.58
CA LYS A 532 32.73 11.77 9.94
C LYS A 532 31.81 10.54 9.97
N ASN A 533 30.83 10.47 10.87
CA ASN A 533 30.00 9.25 11.06
C ASN A 533 28.50 9.45 10.88
N VAL A 534 28.02 10.67 10.65
CA VAL A 534 26.58 10.96 10.53
C VAL A 534 25.95 10.20 9.35
N ASN A 535 26.66 10.12 8.22
CA ASN A 535 26.16 9.41 7.03
C ASN A 535 26.12 7.88 7.20
N GLU A 536 26.98 7.31 8.03
CA GLU A 536 26.98 5.88 8.34
C GLU A 536 25.85 5.52 9.32
N LEU A 537 25.67 6.35 10.37
CA LEU A 537 24.57 6.21 11.34
C LEU A 537 23.19 6.43 10.72
N LEU A 538 23.09 7.29 9.69
CA LEU A 538 21.86 7.57 8.95
C LEU A 538 21.72 6.70 7.68
N SER A 539 22.59 5.72 7.48
CA SER A 539 22.51 4.84 6.33
C SER A 539 21.17 4.08 6.32
N GLU A 540 20.41 4.24 5.24
CA GLU A 540 19.12 3.58 5.08
C GLU A 540 19.35 2.09 4.80
N ASN A 541 18.58 1.23 5.46
CA ASN A 541 18.60 -0.20 5.15
C ASN A 541 18.18 -0.41 3.68
N LYS A 542 18.87 -1.29 2.96
CA LYS A 542 18.67 -1.55 1.52
C LYS A 542 17.21 -1.86 1.19
N ASP A 543 16.54 -2.68 1.99
CA ASP A 543 15.13 -3.05 1.77
C ASP A 543 14.20 -1.84 1.87
N VAL A 544 14.51 -0.91 2.79
CA VAL A 544 13.74 0.32 2.99
C VAL A 544 13.99 1.29 1.83
N ALA A 545 15.24 1.41 1.39
CA ALA A 545 15.62 2.23 0.24
C ALA A 545 14.99 1.74 -1.07
N GLU A 546 14.97 0.42 -1.30
CA GLU A 546 14.30 -0.19 -2.46
C GLU A 546 12.80 0.06 -2.42
N LYS A 547 12.17 -0.15 -1.26
CA LYS A 547 10.74 0.15 -1.08
C LYS A 547 10.43 1.62 -1.31
N ARG A 548 11.26 2.54 -0.79
CA ARG A 548 11.14 3.98 -1.01
C ARG A 548 11.27 4.34 -2.48
N ASN A 549 12.26 3.79 -3.18
CA ASN A 549 12.44 4.02 -4.62
C ASN A 549 11.26 3.49 -5.44
N ARG A 550 10.73 2.31 -5.12
CA ARG A 550 9.54 1.76 -5.77
C ARG A 550 8.32 2.65 -5.56
N LEU A 551 8.09 3.12 -4.33
CA LEU A 551 6.98 4.01 -4.00
C LEU A 551 7.15 5.40 -4.66
N SER A 552 8.37 5.93 -4.70
CA SER A 552 8.67 7.22 -5.35
C SER A 552 8.41 7.17 -6.85
N LYS A 553 8.86 6.12 -7.55
CA LYS A 553 8.56 5.92 -8.98
C LYS A 553 7.07 5.75 -9.25
N ARG A 554 6.37 5.04 -8.36
CA ARG A 554 4.90 4.93 -8.43
C ARG A 554 4.24 6.29 -8.27
N LEU A 555 4.67 7.10 -7.30
CA LEU A 555 4.16 8.44 -7.07
C LEU A 555 4.37 9.37 -8.27
N GLU A 556 5.56 9.34 -8.86
CA GLU A 556 5.90 10.13 -10.06
C GLU A 556 4.98 9.80 -11.23
N ARG A 557 4.82 8.50 -11.56
CA ARG A 557 3.90 8.04 -12.62
C ARG A 557 2.46 8.47 -12.37
N LEU A 558 1.98 8.34 -11.13
CA LEU A 558 0.62 8.71 -10.76
C LEU A 558 0.39 10.23 -10.77
N SER A 559 1.41 11.03 -10.41
CA SER A 559 1.37 12.48 -10.47
C SER A 559 1.31 12.98 -11.91
N GLU A 560 2.12 12.42 -12.81
CA GLU A 560 2.07 12.74 -14.24
C GLU A 560 0.73 12.36 -14.85
N ALA A 561 0.21 11.19 -14.49
CA ALA A 561 -1.13 10.74 -14.88
C ALA A 561 -2.22 11.72 -14.43
N GLN A 562 -2.14 12.22 -13.19
CA GLN A 562 -3.06 13.22 -12.66
C GLN A 562 -2.95 14.54 -13.40
N GLU A 563 -1.75 14.99 -13.76
CA GLU A 563 -1.56 16.22 -14.54
C GLU A 563 -2.22 16.10 -15.93
N GLN A 564 -2.08 14.95 -16.60
CA GLN A 564 -2.75 14.67 -17.87
C GLN A 564 -4.27 14.64 -17.72
N LEU A 565 -4.79 14.04 -16.64
CA LEU A 565 -6.22 14.04 -16.33
C LEU A 565 -6.76 15.44 -16.03
N ASN A 566 -6.03 16.27 -15.30
CA ASN A 566 -6.43 17.64 -15.01
C ASN A 566 -6.43 18.52 -16.26
N LYS A 567 -5.46 18.33 -17.17
CA LYS A 567 -5.45 18.98 -18.49
C LYS A 567 -6.66 18.60 -19.35
N PHE A 568 -7.25 17.44 -19.08
CA PHE A 568 -8.40 16.90 -19.79
C PHE A 568 -9.75 17.32 -19.18
N SER A 569 -9.78 17.55 -17.87
CA SER A 569 -10.96 17.95 -17.09
C SER A 569 -11.38 19.42 -17.29
N VAL A 570 -10.55 20.23 -17.95
CA VAL A 570 -10.80 21.65 -18.29
C VAL A 570 -11.22 21.74 -19.74
#